data_AF-A0A849Q1E3-F1
#
_entry.id   AF-A0A849Q1E3-F1
#
_cell.length_a   1.000
_cell.length_b   1.000
_cell.length_c   1.000
_cell.angle_alpha   90.00
_cell.angle_beta   90.00
_cell.angle_gamma   90.00
#
_symmetry.space_group_name_H-M   'P 1'
#
loop_
_entity.id
_entity.type
_entity.pdbx_description
1 polymer ?
#
loop_
_entity_poly.entity_id
_entity_poly.type
_entity_poly.pdbx_seq_one_letter_code
_entity_poly.pdbx_strand_id
1 'polypeptide(L)'
;MKHLISMTDLTQEEIIEILDMAEDLKEKRLRGKITDLLKNKSLAMIFEKSSTRTRVSFEVAMSDLGGHSIYLNARDIQIGRGETVSDTAQVLSRYVAGITARVNSHKTVADL
;
A
#
# COMPACT_ATOMS: atom_id res chain seq x y z
N MET A 1 7.39 -6.79 -11.49
CA MET A 1 6.36 -6.08 -10.71
C MET A 1 6.72 -4.60 -10.77
N LYS A 2 5.75 -3.69 -10.92
CA LYS A 2 6.03 -2.24 -10.95
C LYS A 2 5.80 -1.67 -9.55
N HIS A 3 6.72 -0.85 -9.06
CA HIS A 3 6.63 -0.19 -7.76
C HIS A 3 6.32 1.30 -7.95
N LEU A 4 5.64 1.90 -6.97
CA LEU A 4 5.43 3.34 -6.88
C LEU A 4 6.17 3.87 -5.64
N ILE A 5 7.46 4.18 -5.81
CA ILE A 5 8.34 4.66 -4.74
C ILE A 5 8.57 6.16 -4.88
N SER A 6 8.77 6.64 -6.10
CA SER A 6 8.88 8.07 -6.42
C SER A 6 7.96 8.46 -7.57
N MET A 7 7.46 9.70 -7.55
CA MET A 7 6.73 10.27 -8.69
C MET A 7 7.64 10.44 -9.92
N THR A 8 8.96 10.52 -9.72
CA THR A 8 9.94 10.60 -10.81
C THR A 8 10.04 9.31 -11.62
N ASP A 9 9.49 8.21 -11.11
CA ASP A 9 9.49 6.90 -11.78
C ASP A 9 8.30 6.75 -12.73
N LEU A 10 7.42 7.75 -12.78
CA LEU A 10 6.22 7.75 -13.61
C LEU A 10 6.40 8.66 -14.82
N THR A 11 5.87 8.23 -15.97
CA THR A 11 5.70 9.15 -17.11
C THR A 11 4.48 10.05 -16.89
N GLN A 12 4.38 11.10 -17.70
CA GLN A 12 3.21 11.99 -17.66
C GLN A 12 1.91 11.23 -17.93
N GLU A 13 1.93 10.31 -18.89
CA GLU A 13 0.78 9.47 -19.26
C GLU A 13 0.35 8.59 -18.08
N GLU A 14 1.30 7.95 -17.40
CA GLU A 14 1.03 7.10 -16.24
C GLU A 14 0.45 7.89 -15.06
N ILE A 15 0.89 9.13 -14.87
CA ILE A 15 0.30 10.03 -13.87
C ILE A 15 -1.17 10.33 -14.22
N ILE A 16 -1.44 10.66 -15.49
CA ILE A 16 -2.81 10.95 -15.95
C ILE A 16 -3.70 9.72 -15.76
N GLU A 17 -3.23 8.52 -16.15
CA GLU A 17 -3.97 7.27 -15.97
C GLU A 17 -4.32 6.99 -14.50
N ILE A 18 -3.39 7.25 -13.57
CA ILE A 18 -3.64 7.10 -12.13
C ILE A 18 -4.73 8.08 -11.66
N LEU A 19 -4.68 9.33 -12.13
CA LEU A 19 -5.65 10.36 -11.75
C LEU A 19 -7.04 10.07 -12.31
N ASP A 20 -7.14 9.67 -13.58
CA ASP A 20 -8.41 9.29 -14.21
C ASP A 20 -9.04 8.08 -13.51
N MET A 21 -8.23 7.08 -13.14
CA MET A 21 -8.69 5.93 -12.37
C MET A 21 -9.17 6.32 -10.97
N ALA A 22 -8.47 7.25 -10.30
CA ALA A 22 -8.88 7.75 -8.99
C ALA A 22 -10.22 8.51 -9.06
N GLU A 23 -10.46 9.28 -10.12
CA GLU A 23 -11.73 9.98 -10.35
C GLU A 23 -12.88 9.00 -10.60
N ASP A 24 -12.70 8.01 -11.48
CA ASP A 24 -13.72 6.98 -11.76
C ASP A 24 -14.07 6.17 -10.51
N LEU A 25 -13.09 5.73 -9.73
CA LEU A 25 -13.32 5.00 -8.48
C LEU A 25 -14.05 5.85 -7.44
N LYS A 26 -13.72 7.15 -7.36
CA LYS A 26 -14.42 8.09 -6.49
C LYS A 26 -15.89 8.24 -6.91
N GLU A 27 -16.18 8.39 -8.21
CA GLU A 27 -17.56 8.48 -8.69
C GLU A 27 -18.36 7.20 -8.39
N LYS A 28 -17.77 6.03 -8.64
CA LYS A 28 -18.40 4.73 -8.36
C LYS A 28 -18.75 4.59 -6.89
N ARG A 29 -17.81 4.95 -6.00
CA ARG A 29 -18.03 4.96 -4.55
C ARG A 29 -19.17 5.91 -4.16
N LEU A 30 -19.21 7.13 -4.69
CA LEU A 30 -20.27 8.11 -4.39
C LEU A 30 -21.66 7.64 -4.82
N ARG A 31 -21.73 6.86 -5.90
CA ARG A 31 -22.97 6.24 -6.39
C ARG A 31 -23.31 4.92 -5.68
N GLY A 32 -22.55 4.52 -4.67
CA GLY A 32 -22.76 3.27 -3.92
C GLY A 32 -22.51 2.00 -4.74
N LYS A 33 -21.75 2.09 -5.84
CA LYS A 33 -21.40 0.91 -6.65
C LYS A 33 -20.31 0.10 -5.98
N ILE A 34 -20.54 -1.20 -5.85
CA ILE A 34 -19.52 -2.15 -5.35
C ILE A 34 -18.46 -2.35 -6.44
N THR A 35 -17.19 -2.25 -6.05
CA THR A 35 -16.03 -2.40 -6.94
C THR A 35 -15.09 -3.47 -6.42
N ASP A 36 -15.31 -4.74 -6.76
CA ASP A 36 -14.54 -5.89 -6.24
C ASP A 36 -13.14 -6.07 -6.90
N LEU A 37 -12.46 -4.98 -7.28
CA LEU A 37 -11.19 -5.04 -8.03
C LEU A 37 -10.06 -5.74 -7.26
N LEU A 38 -10.10 -5.70 -5.93
CA LEU A 38 -9.12 -6.30 -5.04
C LEU A 38 -9.73 -7.41 -4.18
N LYS A 39 -10.77 -8.08 -4.69
CA LYS A 39 -11.45 -9.16 -3.96
C LYS A 39 -10.48 -10.20 -3.42
N ASN A 40 -10.57 -10.46 -2.12
CA ASN A 40 -9.72 -11.43 -1.39
C ASN A 40 -8.21 -11.12 -1.44
N LYS A 41 -7.81 -9.90 -1.78
CA LYS A 41 -6.41 -9.48 -1.73
C LYS A 41 -6.08 -8.87 -0.37
N SER A 42 -4.91 -9.23 0.16
CA SER A 42 -4.35 -8.66 1.39
C SER A 42 -3.32 -7.59 1.03
N LEU A 43 -3.36 -6.44 1.72
CA LEU A 43 -2.31 -5.41 1.67
C LEU A 43 -1.58 -5.34 3.01
N ALA A 44 -0.26 -5.54 3.02
CA ALA A 44 0.55 -5.24 4.21
C ALA A 44 0.84 -3.74 4.28
N MET A 45 0.66 -3.15 5.45
CA MET A 45 0.86 -1.72 5.68
C MET A 45 1.86 -1.48 6.81
N ILE A 46 3.12 -1.23 6.46
CA ILE A 46 4.21 -1.03 7.41
C ILE A 46 4.33 0.45 7.79
N PHE A 47 4.31 0.77 9.08
CA PHE A 47 4.39 2.13 9.58
C PHE A 47 5.49 2.28 10.64
N GLU A 48 6.56 3.01 10.31
CA GLU A 48 7.55 3.49 11.29
C GLU A 48 7.16 4.84 11.89
N LYS A 49 6.41 5.66 11.13
CA LYS A 49 5.86 6.95 11.57
C LYS A 49 4.34 6.86 11.57
N SER A 50 3.70 7.27 12.65
CA SER A 50 2.23 7.32 12.70
C SER A 50 1.64 8.25 11.63
N SER A 51 0.48 7.87 11.10
CA SER A 51 -0.30 8.71 10.20
C SER A 51 -1.76 8.32 10.15
N THR A 52 -2.64 9.25 10.50
CA THR A 52 -4.09 9.03 10.44
C THR A 52 -4.58 8.94 8.99
N ARG A 53 -4.25 9.95 8.17
CA ARG A 53 -4.76 10.04 6.80
C ARG A 53 -4.32 8.85 5.95
N THR A 54 -3.01 8.55 5.93
CA THR A 54 -2.49 7.45 5.11
C THR A 54 -3.07 6.10 5.53
N ARG A 55 -3.11 5.82 6.84
CA ARG A 55 -3.65 4.56 7.37
C ARG A 55 -5.12 4.40 7.00
N VAL A 56 -5.95 5.38 7.34
CA VAL A 56 -7.41 5.32 7.09
C VAL A 56 -7.69 5.23 5.60
N SER A 57 -6.96 5.97 4.75
CA SER A 57 -7.14 5.92 3.30
C SER A 57 -6.90 4.52 2.73
N PHE A 58 -5.80 3.85 3.11
CA PHE A 58 -5.54 2.49 2.62
C PHE A 58 -6.50 1.44 3.19
N GLU A 59 -6.82 1.50 4.49
CA GLU A 59 -7.77 0.56 5.11
C GLU A 59 -9.14 0.64 4.43
N VAL A 60 -9.66 1.87 4.26
CA VAL A 60 -10.96 2.09 3.62
C VAL A 60 -10.91 1.72 2.14
N ALA A 61 -9.85 2.09 1.41
CA ALA A 61 -9.74 1.74 -0.01
C ALA A 61 -9.68 0.21 -0.23
N MET A 62 -8.92 -0.53 0.59
CA MET A 62 -8.90 -1.99 0.49
C MET A 62 -10.27 -2.60 0.77
N SER A 63 -10.98 -2.12 1.80
CA SER A 63 -12.32 -2.58 2.13
C SER A 63 -13.33 -2.28 1.01
N ASP A 64 -13.33 -1.06 0.47
CA ASP A 64 -14.22 -0.65 -0.63
C ASP A 64 -13.97 -1.48 -1.90
N LEU A 65 -12.71 -1.91 -2.09
CA LEU A 65 -12.29 -2.70 -3.24
C LEU A 65 -12.45 -4.24 -3.05
N GLY A 66 -13.07 -4.67 -1.94
CA GLY A 66 -13.31 -6.09 -1.63
C GLY A 66 -12.11 -6.85 -1.05
N GLY A 67 -11.03 -6.14 -0.74
CA GLY A 67 -9.84 -6.68 -0.11
C GLY A 67 -9.78 -6.38 1.40
N HIS A 68 -8.62 -6.64 2.00
CA HIS A 68 -8.36 -6.28 3.39
C HIS A 68 -6.91 -5.83 3.56
N SER A 69 -6.66 -5.07 4.61
CA SER A 69 -5.35 -4.53 4.94
C SER A 69 -4.88 -5.02 6.30
N ILE A 70 -3.59 -5.27 6.43
CA ILE A 70 -2.92 -5.69 7.66
C ILE A 70 -2.03 -4.53 8.12
N TYR A 71 -2.40 -3.90 9.23
CA TYR A 71 -1.62 -2.80 9.80
C TYR A 71 -0.45 -3.36 10.63
N LEU A 72 0.77 -3.01 10.24
CA LEU A 72 2.02 -3.44 10.86
C LEU A 72 2.79 -2.22 11.38
N ASN A 73 2.66 -1.95 12.68
CA ASN A 73 3.48 -0.93 13.32
C ASN A 73 4.90 -1.47 13.51
N ALA A 74 5.91 -0.73 13.05
CA ALA A 74 7.32 -1.16 13.14
C ALA A 74 7.80 -1.38 14.58
N ARG A 75 7.10 -0.83 15.59
CA ARG A 75 7.38 -1.10 17.00
C ARG A 75 6.94 -2.48 17.47
N ASP A 76 5.99 -3.09 16.76
CA ASP A 76 5.33 -4.34 17.13
C ASP A 76 5.88 -5.54 16.32
N ILE A 77 6.75 -5.29 15.33
CA ILE A 77 7.35 -6.31 14.45
C ILE A 77 8.89 -6.23 14.49
N GLN A 78 9.56 -7.24 13.91
CA GLN A 78 11.02 -7.41 13.99
C GLN A 78 11.82 -6.63 12.93
N ILE A 79 11.15 -5.88 12.05
CA ILE A 79 11.79 -5.20 10.92
C ILE A 79 12.91 -4.24 11.39
N GLY A 80 14.13 -4.44 10.88
CA GLY A 80 15.30 -3.61 11.19
C GLY A 80 15.86 -3.77 12.61
N ARG A 81 15.33 -4.69 13.43
CA ARG A 81 15.84 -5.01 14.78
C ARG A 81 16.24 -6.48 14.89
N GLY A 82 15.30 -7.38 14.62
CA GLY A 82 15.49 -8.83 14.68
C GLY A 82 15.56 -9.51 13.31
N GLU A 83 14.98 -8.87 12.28
CA GLU A 83 15.04 -9.30 10.89
C GLU A 83 15.53 -8.17 9.99
N THR A 84 16.24 -8.51 8.92
CA THR A 84 16.58 -7.51 7.90
C THR A 84 15.32 -7.09 7.16
N VAL A 85 15.32 -5.87 6.61
CA VAL A 85 14.19 -5.35 5.82
C VAL A 85 13.87 -6.28 4.65
N SER A 86 14.91 -6.78 3.97
CA SER A 86 14.81 -7.75 2.87
C SER A 86 14.19 -9.08 3.32
N ASP A 87 14.57 -9.62 4.48
CA ASP A 87 14.00 -10.88 4.96
C ASP A 87 12.50 -10.72 5.26
N THR A 88 12.13 -9.65 5.96
CA THR A 88 10.72 -9.32 6.20
C THR A 88 9.96 -9.13 4.89
N ALA A 89 10.53 -8.45 3.89
CA ALA A 89 9.95 -8.28 2.56
C ALA A 89 9.69 -9.62 1.85
N GLN A 90 10.67 -10.52 1.87
CA GLN A 90 10.55 -11.85 1.26
C GLN A 90 9.46 -12.69 1.92
N VAL A 91 9.34 -12.62 3.25
CA VAL A 91 8.27 -13.31 3.98
C VAL A 91 6.92 -12.72 3.59
N LEU A 92 6.74 -11.40 3.67
CA LEU A 92 5.47 -10.74 3.36
C LEU A 92 5.03 -11.01 1.91
N SER A 93 5.95 -10.98 0.95
CA SER A 93 5.67 -11.19 -0.47
C SER A 93 5.06 -12.56 -0.80
N ARG A 94 5.15 -13.54 0.11
CA ARG A 94 4.51 -14.86 -0.04
C ARG A 94 3.05 -14.88 0.43
N TYR A 95 2.63 -13.89 1.22
CA TYR A 95 1.30 -13.85 1.84
C TYR A 95 0.40 -12.74 1.31
N VAL A 96 0.97 -11.58 0.96
CA VAL A 96 0.19 -10.39 0.57
C VAL A 96 0.31 -10.06 -0.91
N ALA A 97 -0.71 -9.39 -1.44
CA ALA A 97 -0.72 -8.95 -2.83
C ALA A 97 0.06 -7.64 -3.04
N GLY A 98 0.36 -6.91 -1.97
CA GLY A 98 1.14 -5.68 -2.03
C GLY A 98 1.59 -5.23 -0.64
N ILE A 99 2.62 -4.37 -0.64
CA ILE A 99 3.18 -3.76 0.56
C ILE A 99 3.13 -2.24 0.37
N THR A 100 2.62 -1.54 1.37
CA THR A 100 2.78 -0.09 1.52
C THR A 100 3.63 0.16 2.75
N ALA A 101 4.50 1.17 2.68
CA ALA A 101 5.42 1.44 3.77
C ALA A 101 5.57 2.95 4.00
N ARG A 102 5.44 3.36 5.26
CA ARG A 102 5.74 4.71 5.74
C ARG A 102 6.96 4.65 6.65
N VAL A 103 8.12 4.88 6.06
CA VAL A 103 9.44 4.65 6.67
C VAL A 103 10.18 5.96 6.96
N ASN A 104 11.21 5.90 7.80
CA ASN A 104 12.09 7.02 8.12
C ASN A 104 13.12 7.30 7.02
N SER A 105 13.58 6.26 6.33
CA SER A 105 14.62 6.33 5.30
C SER A 105 14.10 5.85 3.95
N HIS A 106 14.48 6.55 2.88
CA HIS A 106 14.16 6.12 1.51
C HIS A 106 14.78 4.76 1.17
N LYS A 107 15.96 4.45 1.73
CA LYS A 107 16.59 3.15 1.54
C LYS A 107 15.71 2.00 2.04
N THR A 108 15.00 2.19 3.16
CA THR A 108 14.12 1.14 3.71
C THR A 108 13.02 0.75 2.73
N VAL A 109 12.39 1.71 2.04
CA VAL A 109 11.34 1.39 1.06
C VAL A 109 11.92 0.83 -0.25
N ALA A 110 13.15 1.19 -0.60
CA ALA A 110 13.84 0.63 -1.77
C ALA A 110 14.31 -0.82 -1.54
N ASP A 111 14.56 -1.20 -0.28
CA ASP A 111 14.97 -2.55 0.12
C ASP A 111 13.75 -3.48 0.42
N LEU A 112 12.51 -2.99 0.30
CA LEU A 112 11.25 -3.71 0.52
C LEU A 112 10.69 -4.38 -0.75
#